data_AF-A0AAW7A664-F1
#
_entry.id   AF-A0AAW7A664-F1
#
_cell.length_a   1.000
_cell.length_b   1.000
_cell.length_c   1.000
_cell.angle_alpha   90.00
_cell.angle_beta   90.00
_cell.angle_gamma   90.00
#
_symmetry.space_group_name_H-M   'P 1'
#
loop_
_entity.id
_entity.type
_entity.pdbx_description
1 polymer ?
#
loop_
_entity_poly.entity_id
_entity_poly.type
_entity_poly.pdbx_seq_one_letter_code
_entity_poly.pdbx_strand_id
1 'polypeptide(L)'
;MCTFLLLQKDLYATTLAAVILNVSVRHIRRLLNRICTIGTQSLAHAARGRPSYRRYSEDFKVKILKIIHKYYSDFSPTLALEKLSVQHNLAVSKETLRQWMIADGLWVPHSKRKPRVYQPRYRRDCVSSFKLMVRTTCT
;
A
#
# COMPACT_ATOMS: atom_id res chain seq x y z
N MET A 1 -36.90 -19.78 -5.05
CA MET A 1 -37.09 -21.08 -4.39
C MET A 1 -36.01 -22.06 -4.86
N CYS A 2 -34.80 -21.97 -4.30
CA CYS A 2 -33.67 -22.84 -4.68
C CYS A 2 -32.83 -23.30 -3.47
N THR A 3 -33.30 -23.07 -2.25
CA THR A 3 -32.42 -23.04 -1.07
C THR A 3 -32.45 -24.29 -0.19
N PHE A 4 -33.30 -25.30 -0.43
CA PHE A 4 -33.47 -26.38 0.56
C PHE A 4 -32.69 -27.68 0.25
N LEU A 5 -32.57 -28.10 -1.02
CA LEU A 5 -31.95 -29.41 -1.36
C LEU A 5 -30.45 -29.36 -1.73
N LEU A 6 -29.86 -28.18 -1.99
CA LEU A 6 -28.40 -28.02 -2.15
C LEU A 6 -27.65 -27.87 -0.82
N LEU A 7 -28.37 -27.65 0.30
CA LEU A 7 -27.76 -27.32 1.60
C LEU A 7 -27.00 -28.48 2.27
N GLN A 8 -27.36 -29.75 2.04
CA GLN A 8 -26.70 -30.86 2.71
C GLN A 8 -25.31 -31.20 2.13
N LYS A 9 -25.12 -31.03 0.81
CA LYS A 9 -23.82 -31.25 0.16
C LYS A 9 -22.85 -30.07 0.40
N ASP A 10 -23.38 -28.86 0.45
CA ASP A 10 -22.58 -27.66 0.71
C ASP A 10 -22.13 -27.54 2.17
N LEU A 11 -22.87 -28.13 3.13
CA LEU A 11 -22.49 -28.06 4.55
C LEU A 11 -21.22 -28.87 4.86
N TYR A 12 -21.11 -30.10 4.33
CA TYR A 12 -19.90 -30.92 4.49
C TYR A 12 -18.69 -30.31 3.77
N ALA A 13 -18.90 -29.81 2.55
CA ALA A 13 -17.85 -29.13 1.78
C ALA A 13 -17.36 -27.84 2.49
N THR A 14 -18.26 -27.06 3.09
CA THR A 14 -17.88 -25.85 3.84
C THR A 14 -17.18 -26.16 5.17
N THR A 15 -17.51 -27.27 5.83
CA THR A 15 -16.78 -27.72 7.03
C THR A 15 -15.38 -28.25 6.69
N LEU A 16 -15.23 -29.01 5.60
CA LEU A 16 -13.90 -29.46 5.16
C LEU A 16 -13.03 -28.28 4.71
N ALA A 17 -13.59 -27.36 3.93
CA ALA A 17 -12.90 -26.14 3.51
C ALA A 17 -12.49 -25.27 4.72
N ALA A 18 -13.30 -25.22 5.79
CA ALA A 18 -12.98 -24.52 7.03
C ALA A 18 -11.73 -25.07 7.71
N VAL A 19 -11.61 -26.40 7.76
CA VAL A 19 -10.45 -27.09 8.33
C VAL A 19 -9.20 -26.87 7.47
N ILE A 20 -9.30 -27.05 6.15
CA ILE A 20 -8.17 -26.87 5.22
C ILE A 20 -7.64 -25.43 5.24
N LEU A 21 -8.54 -24.45 5.23
CA LEU A 21 -8.17 -23.03 5.18
C LEU A 21 -7.93 -22.41 6.57
N ASN A 22 -8.16 -23.17 7.64
CA ASN A 22 -8.08 -22.71 9.03
C ASN A 22 -8.93 -21.44 9.31
N VAL A 23 -10.16 -21.46 8.80
CA VAL A 23 -11.10 -20.32 8.85
C VAL A 23 -12.47 -20.81 9.33
N SER A 24 -13.19 -19.99 10.09
CA SER A 24 -14.53 -20.38 10.59
C SER A 24 -15.53 -20.67 9.45
N VAL A 25 -16.41 -21.65 9.66
CA VAL A 25 -17.49 -22.02 8.71
C VAL A 25 -18.39 -20.81 8.38
N ARG A 26 -18.64 -19.92 9.35
CA ARG A 26 -19.39 -18.66 9.13
C ARG A 26 -18.69 -17.75 8.12
N HIS A 27 -17.37 -17.65 8.18
CA HIS A 27 -16.61 -16.81 7.26
C HIS A 27 -16.66 -17.38 5.84
N ILE A 28 -16.57 -18.71 5.67
CA ILE A 28 -16.72 -19.36 4.36
C ILE A 28 -18.11 -19.11 3.78
N ARG A 29 -19.17 -19.27 4.56
CA ARG A 29 -20.55 -18.94 4.11
C ARG A 29 -20.68 -17.47 3.70
N ARG A 30 -20.07 -16.55 4.44
CA ARG A 30 -20.05 -15.12 4.08
C ARG A 30 -19.32 -14.88 2.75
N LEU A 31 -18.19 -15.55 2.51
CA LEU A 31 -17.45 -15.45 1.24
C LEU A 31 -18.28 -16.01 0.09
N LEU A 32 -18.86 -17.20 0.23
CA LEU A 32 -19.70 -17.82 -0.80
C LEU A 32 -20.89 -16.91 -1.16
N ASN A 33 -21.61 -16.39 -0.16
CA ASN A 33 -22.70 -15.44 -0.39
C ASN A 33 -22.23 -14.18 -1.14
N ARG A 34 -21.04 -13.68 -0.81
CA ARG A 34 -20.47 -12.49 -1.47
C ARG A 34 -20.05 -12.79 -2.92
N ILE A 35 -19.52 -13.99 -3.20
CA ILE A 35 -19.18 -14.44 -4.55
C ILE A 35 -20.45 -14.63 -5.38
N CYS A 36 -21.50 -15.24 -4.83
CA CYS A 36 -22.76 -15.44 -5.54
C CYS A 36 -23.46 -14.13 -5.91
N THR A 37 -23.25 -13.07 -5.12
CA THR A 37 -23.90 -11.76 -5.34
C THR A 37 -23.11 -10.80 -6.21
N ILE A 38 -21.78 -10.72 -6.03
CA ILE A 38 -20.92 -9.71 -6.65
C ILE A 38 -19.95 -10.35 -7.68
N GLY A 39 -19.79 -11.67 -7.67
CA GLY A 39 -18.82 -12.38 -8.50
C GLY A 39 -17.42 -12.45 -7.87
N THR A 40 -16.39 -12.69 -8.69
CA THR A 40 -15.01 -12.90 -8.24
C THR A 40 -14.36 -11.63 -7.66
N GLN A 41 -14.87 -10.44 -7.98
CA GLN A 41 -14.41 -9.17 -7.40
C GLN A 41 -14.63 -9.10 -5.88
N SER A 42 -15.53 -9.94 -5.35
CA SER A 42 -15.89 -9.98 -3.94
C SER A 42 -14.79 -10.48 -2.99
N LEU A 43 -13.81 -11.22 -3.53
CA LEU A 43 -12.64 -11.69 -2.81
C LEU A 43 -11.62 -10.57 -2.56
N ALA A 44 -11.66 -9.51 -3.38
CA ALA A 44 -10.86 -8.33 -3.11
C ALA A 44 -11.39 -7.57 -1.89
N HIS A 45 -10.50 -6.89 -1.18
CA HIS A 45 -10.89 -6.03 -0.07
C HIS A 45 -11.87 -4.94 -0.55
N ALA A 46 -13.00 -4.77 0.14
CA ALA A 46 -14.08 -3.88 -0.30
C ALA A 46 -13.68 -2.39 -0.37
N ALA A 47 -12.63 -1.98 0.36
CA ALA A 47 -12.10 -0.62 0.26
C ALA A 47 -11.09 -0.42 -0.89
N ARG A 48 -10.77 -1.45 -1.68
CA ARG A 48 -9.89 -1.30 -2.84
C ARG A 48 -10.53 -0.35 -3.84
N GLY A 49 -9.79 0.71 -4.20
CA GLY A 49 -10.27 1.75 -5.12
C GLY A 49 -11.08 2.87 -4.45
N ARG A 50 -11.49 2.74 -3.18
CA ARG A 50 -12.20 3.82 -2.48
C ARG A 50 -11.20 4.90 -2.02
N PRO A 51 -11.42 6.19 -2.35
CA PRO A 51 -10.57 7.26 -1.84
C PRO A 51 -10.69 7.39 -0.31
N SER A 52 -9.63 7.88 0.33
CA SER A 52 -9.62 8.14 1.77
C SER A 52 -10.66 9.18 2.17
N TYR A 53 -11.34 8.97 3.30
CA TYR A 53 -12.28 9.94 3.86
C TYR A 53 -11.61 11.27 4.28
N ARG A 54 -10.30 11.25 4.56
CA ARG A 54 -9.50 12.44 4.91
C ARG A 54 -8.92 13.17 3.70
N ARG A 55 -9.27 12.77 2.47
CA ARG A 55 -8.81 13.44 1.26
C ARG A 55 -9.42 14.84 1.19
N TYR A 56 -8.62 15.84 0.80
CA TYR A 56 -9.15 17.15 0.44
C TYR A 56 -10.10 17.05 -0.76
N SER A 57 -11.10 17.93 -0.83
CA SER A 57 -11.99 17.99 -1.99
C SER A 57 -11.20 18.38 -3.25
N GLU A 58 -11.63 17.86 -4.40
CA GLU A 58 -10.98 18.20 -5.67
C GLU A 58 -11.10 19.70 -5.98
N ASP A 59 -12.22 20.32 -5.62
CA ASP A 59 -12.40 21.77 -5.79
C ASP A 59 -11.36 22.57 -5.01
N PHE A 60 -11.02 22.13 -3.79
CA PHE A 60 -10.00 22.77 -2.98
C PHE A 60 -8.60 22.62 -3.61
N LYS A 61 -8.28 21.42 -4.11
CA LYS A 61 -7.05 21.17 -4.85
C LYS A 61 -6.93 22.06 -6.09
N VAL A 62 -7.98 22.15 -6.90
CA VAL A 62 -8.02 22.97 -8.13
C VAL A 62 -7.85 24.45 -7.80
N LYS A 63 -8.50 24.95 -6.74
CA LYS A 63 -8.34 26.34 -6.28
C LYS A 63 -6.88 26.66 -5.94
N ILE A 64 -6.21 25.78 -5.20
CA ILE A 64 -4.81 25.98 -4.81
C ILE A 64 -3.89 25.96 -6.03
N LEU A 65 -4.07 24.98 -6.93
CA LEU A 65 -3.24 24.90 -8.14
C LEU A 65 -3.40 26.15 -9.01
N LYS A 66 -4.62 26.71 -9.16
CA LYS A 66 -4.84 27.97 -9.88
C LYS A 66 -4.08 29.15 -9.28
N ILE A 67 -4.03 29.25 -7.94
CA ILE A 67 -3.27 30.31 -7.25
C ILE A 67 -1.77 30.13 -7.50
N ILE A 68 -1.27 28.90 -7.37
CA ILE A 68 0.15 28.59 -7.61
C ILE A 68 0.56 28.90 -9.05
N HIS A 69 -0.24 28.51 -10.04
CA HIS A 69 0.00 28.84 -11.44
C HIS A 69 0.07 30.34 -11.69
N LYS A 70 -0.81 31.12 -11.04
CA LYS A 70 -0.91 32.56 -11.29
C LYS A 70 0.19 33.37 -10.60
N TYR A 71 0.59 32.98 -9.39
CA TYR A 71 1.44 33.81 -8.53
C TYR A 71 2.78 33.18 -8.18
N TYR A 72 2.91 31.85 -8.24
CA TYR A 72 4.05 31.13 -7.66
C TYR A 72 4.54 29.97 -8.54
N SER A 73 4.61 30.15 -9.87
CA SER A 73 5.07 29.11 -10.80
C SER A 73 6.49 28.63 -10.50
N ASP A 74 7.36 29.52 -10.05
CA ASP A 74 8.80 29.27 -9.91
C ASP A 74 9.21 28.88 -8.48
N PHE A 75 8.22 28.75 -7.58
CA PHE A 75 8.47 28.59 -6.15
C PHE A 75 8.67 27.12 -5.77
N SER A 76 9.60 26.86 -4.86
CA SER A 76 9.74 25.54 -4.24
C SER A 76 8.51 25.21 -3.38
N PRO A 77 8.11 23.93 -3.23
CA PRO A 77 6.92 23.53 -2.47
C PRO A 77 6.88 24.04 -1.02
N THR A 78 8.04 24.16 -0.37
CA THR A 78 8.15 24.73 0.98
C THR A 78 7.81 26.23 0.99
N LEU A 79 8.38 26.99 0.04
CA LEU A 79 8.19 28.44 -0.05
C LEU A 79 6.76 28.78 -0.50
N ALA A 80 6.21 28.01 -1.45
CA ALA A 80 4.81 28.12 -1.87
C ALA A 80 3.86 27.91 -0.68
N LEU A 81 4.14 26.93 0.19
CA LEU A 81 3.35 26.69 1.40
C LEU A 81 3.35 27.90 2.34
N GLU A 82 4.51 28.48 2.61
CA GLU A 82 4.64 29.66 3.46
C GLU A 82 3.82 30.83 2.91
N LYS A 83 3.91 31.09 1.59
CA LYS A 83 3.15 32.15 0.94
C LYS A 83 1.64 31.89 0.95
N LEU A 84 1.21 30.66 0.73
CA LEU A 84 -0.21 30.27 0.83
C LEU A 84 -0.76 30.43 2.25
N SER A 85 0.03 30.10 3.27
CA SER A 85 -0.37 30.28 4.66
C SER A 85 -0.50 31.76 5.02
N VAL A 86 0.46 32.60 4.61
CA VAL A 86 0.49 34.02 5.00
C VAL A 86 -0.49 34.87 4.19
N GLN A 87 -0.60 34.65 2.87
CA GLN A 87 -1.39 35.51 1.98
C GLN A 87 -2.82 35.01 1.78
N HIS A 88 -3.05 33.70 1.85
CA HIS A 88 -4.33 33.10 1.52
C HIS A 88 -4.99 32.34 2.70
N ASN A 89 -4.31 32.25 3.85
CA ASN A 89 -4.79 31.53 5.05
C ASN A 89 -5.22 30.07 4.76
N LEU A 90 -4.58 29.41 3.79
CA LEU A 90 -4.89 28.03 3.42
C LEU A 90 -3.95 27.07 4.15
N ALA A 91 -4.50 26.32 5.12
CA ALA A 91 -3.75 25.33 5.88
C ALA A 91 -3.71 23.97 5.13
N VAL A 92 -2.55 23.67 4.54
CA VAL A 92 -2.29 22.41 3.82
C VAL A 92 -1.01 21.79 4.36
N SER A 93 -0.88 20.46 4.32
CA SER A 93 0.39 19.84 4.67
C SER A 93 1.43 20.06 3.55
N LYS A 94 2.70 20.20 3.92
CA LYS A 94 3.81 20.32 2.96
C LYS A 94 3.82 19.17 1.95
N GLU A 95 3.58 17.95 2.42
CA GLU A 95 3.67 16.75 1.60
C GLU A 95 2.51 16.65 0.59
N THR A 96 1.29 17.06 0.99
CA THR A 96 0.15 17.09 0.06
C THR A 96 0.35 18.12 -1.05
N LEU A 97 0.87 19.30 -0.71
CA LEU A 97 1.16 20.34 -1.70
C LEU A 97 2.24 19.89 -2.68
N ARG A 98 3.32 19.28 -2.17
CA ARG A 98 4.38 18.69 -3.01
C ARG A 98 3.82 17.65 -3.98
N GLN A 99 2.97 16.73 -3.52
CA GLN A 99 2.36 15.72 -4.38
C GLN A 99 1.47 16.33 -5.47
N TRP A 100 0.72 17.39 -5.15
CA TRP A 100 -0.10 18.08 -6.13
C TRP A 100 0.74 18.81 -7.18
N MET A 101 1.81 19.51 -6.78
CA MET A 101 2.72 20.17 -7.72
C MET A 101 3.44 19.19 -8.64
N ILE A 102 3.76 17.98 -8.16
CA ILE A 102 4.36 16.92 -8.98
C ILE A 102 3.34 16.36 -9.98
N ALA A 103 2.11 16.10 -9.52
CA ALA A 103 1.05 15.60 -10.39
C ALA A 103 0.71 16.60 -11.51
N ASP A 104 0.84 17.89 -11.24
CA ASP A 104 0.57 18.98 -12.17
C ASP A 104 1.79 19.34 -13.06
N GLY A 105 2.95 18.73 -12.81
CA GLY A 105 4.18 18.97 -13.58
C GLY A 105 4.94 20.26 -13.24
N LEU A 106 4.43 21.06 -12.29
CA LEU A 106 5.09 22.29 -11.80
C LEU A 106 6.41 22.01 -11.07
N TRP A 107 6.50 20.84 -10.42
CA TRP A 107 7.68 20.49 -9.64
C TRP A 107 8.18 19.10 -9.98
N VAL A 108 9.43 19.00 -10.42
CA VAL A 108 10.09 17.72 -10.66
C VAL A 108 10.73 17.26 -9.36
N PRO A 109 10.34 16.08 -8.81
CA PRO A 109 10.97 15.57 -7.61
C PRO A 109 12.44 15.25 -7.92
N HIS A 110 13.33 15.66 -7.02
CA HIS A 110 14.74 15.33 -7.17
C HIS A 110 14.91 13.80 -7.12
N SER A 111 15.45 13.23 -8.19
CA SER A 111 15.72 11.80 -8.28
C SER A 111 16.79 11.42 -7.26
N LYS A 112 16.40 10.65 -6.24
CA LYS A 112 17.37 10.10 -5.29
C LYS A 112 18.24 9.08 -6.02
N ARG A 113 19.55 9.21 -5.89
CA ARG A 113 20.49 8.19 -6.37
C ARG A 113 20.09 6.83 -5.79
N LYS A 114 20.09 5.79 -6.64
CA LYS A 114 19.83 4.41 -6.20
C LYS A 114 20.75 4.08 -5.03
N PRO A 115 20.26 3.42 -3.97
CA PRO A 115 21.10 3.03 -2.85
C PRO A 115 22.28 2.22 -3.39
N ARG A 116 23.49 2.55 -2.94
CA ARG A 116 24.67 1.77 -3.30
C ARG A 116 24.46 0.34 -2.82
N VAL A 117 24.62 -0.62 -3.71
CA VAL A 117 24.66 -2.03 -3.32
C VAL A 117 25.96 -2.23 -2.54
N TYR A 118 25.85 -2.32 -1.23
CA TYR A 118 26.97 -2.65 -0.37
C TYR A 118 27.24 -4.15 -0.49
N GLN A 119 28.47 -4.52 -0.81
CA GLN A 119 28.88 -5.91 -0.76
C GLN A 119 28.83 -6.38 0.70
N PRO A 120 28.16 -7.51 1.01
CA PRO A 120 28.24 -8.12 2.32
C PRO A 120 29.70 -8.43 2.63
N ARG A 121 30.23 -7.88 3.74
CA ARG A 121 31.57 -8.26 4.19
C ARG A 121 31.52 -9.70 4.69
N TYR A 122 32.42 -10.54 4.18
CA TYR A 122 32.63 -11.88 4.74
C TYR A 122 32.99 -11.74 6.22
N ARG A 123 32.38 -12.59 7.06
CA ARG A 123 32.70 -12.63 8.48
C ARG A 123 34.15 -13.11 8.59
N ARG A 124 35.05 -12.30 9.16
CA ARG A 124 36.44 -12.72 9.37
C ARG A 124 36.44 -14.06 10.10
N ASP A 125 37.16 -15.04 9.56
CA ASP A 125 37.38 -16.29 10.26
C ASP A 125 38.07 -15.97 11.59
N CYS A 126 37.61 -16.60 12.67
CA CYS A 126 38.27 -16.49 13.95
C CYS A 126 39.73 -16.94 13.74
N VAL A 127 40.70 -16.11 14.14
CA VAL A 127 42.11 -16.50 14.14
C VAL A 127 42.35 -17.49 15.30
N SER A 128 41.69 -18.65 15.27
CA SER A 128 42.08 -19.80 16.06
C SER A 128 43.03 -20.61 15.20
N SER A 129 44.31 -20.28 15.31
CA SER A 129 45.40 -21.11 14.84
C SER A 129 45.21 -22.53 15.38
N PHE A 130 45.22 -23.52 14.49
CA PHE A 130 45.27 -24.96 14.76
C PHE A 130 44.07 -25.60 15.48
N LYS A 131 43.13 -26.15 14.70
CA LYS A 131 42.69 -27.54 14.96
C LYS A 131 42.82 -28.36 13.69
N LEU A 132 43.81 -29.25 13.73
CA LEU A 132 44.16 -30.19 12.69
C LEU A 132 43.01 -31.18 12.42
N MET A 133 42.98 -31.56 11.14
CA MET A 133 42.79 -32.92 10.65
C MET A 133 41.42 -33.62 10.80
N VAL A 134 40.73 -33.64 9.64
CA VAL A 134 40.17 -34.77 8.88
C VAL A 134 39.23 -35.82 9.52
N ARG A 135 38.20 -36.13 8.68
CA ARG A 135 37.42 -37.38 8.55
C ARG A 135 36.41 -37.62 9.69
N THR A 136 35.12 -37.75 9.38
CA THR A 136 34.55 -38.97 8.79
C THR A 136 33.38 -38.73 7.81
N THR A 137 33.26 -39.66 6.89
CA THR A 137 32.24 -39.85 5.84
C THR A 137 30.83 -40.09 6.40
N CYS A 138 29.82 -39.41 5.87
CA CYS A 138 28.41 -39.81 6.01
C CYS A 138 28.10 -40.95 5.04
N THR A 139 27.86 -42.14 5.61
CA THR A 139 26.88 -43.10 5.10
C THR A 139 25.49 -42.66 5.51
#